data_AF-A0A959YDA4-F1
#
_entry.id   AF-A0A959YDA4-F1
#
_cell.length_a   1.000
_cell.length_b   1.000
_cell.length_c   1.000
_cell.angle_alpha   90.00
_cell.angle_beta   90.00
_cell.angle_gamma   90.00
#
_symmetry.space_group_name_H-M   'P 1'
#
loop_
_entity.id
_entity.type
_entity.pdbx_description
1 polymer ?
#
loop_
_entity_poly.entity_id
_entity_poly.type
_entity_poly.pdbx_seq_one_letter_code
_entity_poly.pdbx_strand_id
1 'polypeptide(L)'
;MNRNTATYLFAFAWVSFLASCAFVSPSDKITFYDVDMVCGAAHHIGCGSMAKPLLKAMEETDEIEEAWMDRKGIVVGLVWKEGTAASRQEELTRSLFEKYHIAAERVNAAGRDTLDKKFRVAGSWYRNAEVDELSKEEAGVIADRIIGMLKEGGPVADSVAVPMREEIRQLFADKFAAITGIDEIDDEARAQLETNVGKVITRYMGEDRKEQVRVIVEERGLSDPEAEGCCKDKLKACKTDEHTTE
;
A
#
# COMPACT_ATOMS: atom_id res chain seq x y z
N MET A 1 -56.83 -67.72 -36.51
CA MET A 1 -57.80 -66.65 -36.23
C MET A 1 -57.02 -65.34 -36.07
N ASN A 2 -57.38 -64.35 -36.90
CA ASN A 2 -57.10 -62.89 -36.83
C ASN A 2 -55.63 -62.39 -36.79
N ARG A 3 -55.15 -61.72 -37.85
CA ARG A 3 -55.22 -60.25 -38.14
C ARG A 3 -54.30 -59.47 -37.17
N ASN A 4 -53.47 -58.49 -37.54
CA ASN A 4 -53.37 -57.66 -38.73
C ASN A 4 -52.09 -56.78 -38.64
N THR A 5 -51.42 -56.55 -39.78
CA THR A 5 -50.89 -55.27 -40.31
C THR A 5 -50.16 -54.20 -39.44
N ALA A 6 -48.95 -53.88 -39.92
CA ALA A 6 -48.43 -52.55 -40.30
C ALA A 6 -47.81 -51.58 -39.26
N THR A 7 -46.60 -51.07 -39.60
CA THR A 7 -46.29 -49.67 -40.02
C THR A 7 -44.91 -49.24 -39.53
N TYR A 8 -44.03 -48.88 -40.46
CA TYR A 8 -42.74 -48.19 -40.25
C TYR A 8 -42.95 -46.79 -39.70
N LEU A 9 -42.14 -46.33 -38.74
CA LEU A 9 -41.89 -44.90 -38.53
C LEU A 9 -40.48 -44.65 -37.98
N PHE A 10 -39.77 -43.79 -38.72
CA PHE A 10 -38.49 -43.17 -38.40
C PHE A 10 -38.53 -42.48 -37.02
N ALA A 11 -37.49 -42.66 -36.20
CA ALA A 11 -37.23 -41.80 -35.05
C ALA A 11 -35.77 -41.35 -35.05
N PHE A 12 -35.63 -40.09 -35.47
CA PHE A 12 -34.50 -39.18 -35.42
C PHE A 12 -33.43 -39.45 -34.37
N ALA A 13 -32.18 -39.53 -34.84
CA ALA A 13 -30.98 -39.35 -34.03
C ALA A 13 -30.97 -37.94 -33.44
N TRP A 14 -31.15 -37.83 -32.13
CA TRP A 14 -30.92 -36.62 -31.37
C TRP A 14 -29.41 -36.42 -31.23
N VAL A 15 -28.81 -35.63 -32.14
CA VAL A 15 -27.51 -35.03 -31.91
C VAL A 15 -27.72 -33.94 -30.87
N SER A 16 -27.46 -34.28 -29.60
CA SER A 16 -27.37 -33.30 -28.52
C SER A 16 -26.19 -32.38 -28.82
N PHE A 17 -26.51 -31.21 -29.37
CA PHE A 17 -25.61 -30.07 -29.44
C PHE A 17 -25.35 -29.63 -27.99
N LEU A 18 -24.30 -30.16 -27.38
CA LEU A 18 -23.73 -29.60 -26.16
C LEU A 18 -23.17 -28.23 -26.55
N ALA A 19 -24.03 -27.21 -26.46
CA ALA A 19 -23.57 -25.85 -26.34
C ALA A 19 -22.67 -25.81 -25.10
N SER A 20 -21.37 -25.82 -25.32
CA SER A 20 -20.40 -25.37 -24.32
C SER A 20 -20.78 -23.94 -23.99
N CYS A 21 -21.60 -23.77 -22.96
CA CYS A 21 -21.58 -22.57 -22.16
C CYS A 21 -20.17 -22.49 -21.60
N ALA A 22 -19.30 -21.74 -22.28
CA ALA A 22 -18.11 -21.21 -21.64
C ALA A 22 -18.60 -20.54 -20.37
N PHE A 23 -18.26 -21.14 -19.23
CA PHE A 23 -18.39 -20.51 -17.93
C PHE A 23 -17.63 -19.18 -18.03
N VAL A 24 -18.35 -18.07 -18.21
CA VAL A 24 -17.79 -16.75 -17.95
C VAL A 24 -17.48 -16.74 -16.47
N SER A 25 -16.18 -16.82 -16.17
CA SER A 25 -15.68 -16.85 -14.80
C SER A 25 -16.01 -15.52 -14.09
N PRO A 26 -15.96 -15.48 -12.74
CA PRO A 26 -16.31 -14.29 -11.97
C PRO A 26 -15.51 -13.06 -12.45
N SER A 27 -16.23 -12.13 -13.08
CA SER A 27 -15.84 -10.74 -13.37
C SER A 27 -14.32 -10.50 -13.37
N ASP A 28 -13.65 -10.68 -14.52
CA ASP A 28 -12.27 -10.21 -14.75
C ASP A 28 -12.11 -8.68 -14.60
N LYS A 29 -13.20 -7.98 -14.24
CA LYS A 29 -13.23 -6.55 -13.94
C LYS A 29 -12.41 -6.16 -12.70
N ILE A 30 -12.25 -7.05 -11.72
CA ILE A 30 -11.51 -6.72 -10.49
C ILE A 30 -10.41 -7.75 -10.27
N THR A 31 -9.19 -7.29 -10.04
CA THR A 31 -8.06 -8.13 -9.63
C THR A 31 -7.47 -7.62 -8.32
N PHE A 32 -6.95 -8.54 -7.52
CA PHE A 32 -6.28 -8.23 -6.27
C PHE A 32 -4.84 -8.74 -6.30
N TYR A 33 -3.97 -8.03 -5.60
CA TYR A 33 -2.56 -8.35 -5.48
C TYR A 33 -2.16 -8.27 -4.01
N ASP A 34 -1.56 -9.33 -3.50
CA ASP A 34 -0.86 -9.31 -2.22
C ASP A 34 0.43 -8.49 -2.39
N VAL A 35 0.65 -7.57 -1.45
CA VAL A 35 1.77 -6.61 -1.45
C VAL A 35 2.31 -6.45 -0.02
N ASP A 36 3.45 -5.80 0.13
CA ASP A 36 4.03 -5.40 1.42
C ASP A 36 4.31 -3.90 1.42
N MET A 37 3.25 -3.12 1.65
CA MET A 37 3.29 -1.65 1.74
C MET A 37 2.88 -1.18 3.14
N VAL A 38 3.22 -1.93 4.18
CA VAL A 38 2.94 -1.56 5.58
C VAL A 38 3.83 -0.38 6.02
N CYS A 39 3.30 0.56 6.79
CA CYS A 39 4.10 1.66 7.37
C CYS A 39 5.17 1.13 8.32
N GLY A 40 6.42 1.56 8.13
CA GLY A 40 7.52 1.24 9.05
C GLY A 40 7.43 1.99 10.39
N ALA A 41 6.69 3.09 10.47
CA ALA A 41 6.44 3.76 11.76
C ALA A 41 5.17 3.29 12.46
N ALA A 42 4.17 2.79 11.70
CA ALA A 42 2.82 2.45 12.17
C ALA A 42 2.34 1.11 11.58
N HIS A 43 2.82 -0.01 12.12
CA HIS A 43 2.73 -1.36 11.53
C HIS A 43 1.32 -1.92 11.32
N HIS A 44 0.30 -1.27 11.88
CA HIS A 44 -1.10 -1.68 11.75
C HIS A 44 -1.81 -1.02 10.57
N ILE A 45 -1.16 -0.13 9.82
CA ILE A 45 -1.68 0.56 8.64
C ILE A 45 -0.72 0.52 7.44
N GLY A 46 -1.27 0.72 6.25
CA GLY A 46 -0.51 0.87 5.01
C GLY A 46 0.15 2.24 4.87
N CYS A 47 1.34 2.26 4.26
CA CYS A 47 2.15 3.44 4.00
C CYS A 47 1.58 4.28 2.87
N GLY A 48 0.84 5.32 3.25
CA GLY A 48 0.22 6.23 2.29
C GLY A 48 1.22 6.94 1.39
N SER A 49 2.36 7.38 1.94
CA SER A 49 3.43 8.01 1.15
C SER A 49 4.08 7.07 0.14
N MET A 50 4.13 5.76 0.41
CA MET A 50 4.63 4.76 -0.54
C MET A 50 3.56 4.38 -1.58
N ALA A 51 2.31 4.22 -1.14
CA ALA A 51 1.20 3.80 -1.98
C ALA A 51 0.77 4.88 -2.97
N LYS A 52 0.81 6.16 -2.57
CA LYS A 52 0.26 7.27 -3.36
C LYS A 52 0.87 7.38 -4.77
N PRO A 53 2.20 7.36 -4.97
CA PRO A 53 2.77 7.40 -6.32
C PRO A 53 2.33 6.23 -7.22
N LEU A 54 2.24 5.01 -6.65
CA LEU A 54 1.78 3.83 -7.38
C LEU A 54 0.30 3.95 -7.76
N LEU A 55 -0.57 4.24 -6.78
CA LEU A 55 -2.02 4.36 -7.00
C LEU A 55 -2.34 5.46 -8.00
N LYS A 56 -1.61 6.59 -7.95
CA LYS A 56 -1.71 7.65 -8.94
C LYS A 56 -1.39 7.15 -10.35
N ALA A 57 -0.25 6.50 -10.54
CA ALA A 57 0.15 5.99 -11.85
C ALA A 57 -0.81 4.91 -12.38
N MET A 58 -1.35 4.08 -11.49
CA MET A 58 -2.40 3.11 -11.85
C MET A 58 -3.67 3.83 -12.32
N GLU A 59 -4.14 4.84 -11.62
CA GLU A 59 -5.35 5.60 -12.02
C GLU A 59 -5.15 6.48 -13.27
N GLU A 60 -3.91 6.87 -13.56
CA GLU A 60 -3.53 7.55 -14.81
C GLU A 60 -3.38 6.59 -16.00
N THR A 61 -3.39 5.27 -15.77
CA THR A 61 -3.33 4.26 -16.84
C THR A 61 -4.71 4.07 -17.46
N ASP A 62 -4.80 4.24 -18.79
CA ASP A 62 -6.07 4.24 -19.51
C ASP A 62 -6.91 2.97 -19.32
N GLU A 63 -6.32 1.80 -19.11
CA GLU A 63 -7.03 0.54 -18.95
C GLU A 63 -7.58 0.29 -17.52
N ILE A 64 -7.15 1.08 -16.55
CA ILE A 64 -7.53 0.97 -15.14
C ILE A 64 -8.61 2.03 -14.84
N GLU A 65 -9.74 1.60 -14.29
CA GLU A 65 -10.84 2.46 -13.85
C GLU A 65 -10.59 3.00 -12.44
N GLU A 66 -10.08 2.16 -11.54
CA GLU A 66 -9.81 2.51 -10.15
C GLU A 66 -8.65 1.68 -9.59
N ALA A 67 -7.89 2.28 -8.68
CA ALA A 67 -6.88 1.60 -7.89
C ALA A 67 -7.11 1.85 -6.40
N TRP A 68 -7.01 0.80 -5.60
CA TRP A 68 -7.29 0.81 -4.17
C TRP A 68 -6.19 0.09 -3.41
N MET A 69 -5.87 0.59 -2.22
CA MET A 69 -5.09 -0.14 -1.22
C MET A 69 -5.98 -0.41 -0.01
N ASP A 70 -5.87 -1.61 0.57
CA ASP A 70 -6.54 -1.91 1.83
C ASP A 70 -5.91 -1.12 2.99
N ARG A 71 -6.64 -0.97 4.10
CA ARG A 71 -6.17 -0.20 5.27
C ARG A 71 -4.81 -0.65 5.79
N LYS A 72 -4.50 -1.95 5.73
CA LYS A 72 -3.25 -2.49 6.27
C LYS A 72 -2.07 -2.37 5.29
N GLY A 73 -2.30 -2.04 4.03
CA GLY A 73 -1.25 -1.99 3.01
C GLY A 73 -0.71 -3.34 2.61
N ILE A 74 -1.53 -4.39 2.70
CA ILE A 74 -1.17 -5.77 2.33
C ILE A 74 -1.87 -6.24 1.06
N VAL A 75 -2.90 -5.52 0.60
CA VAL A 75 -3.61 -5.83 -0.64
C VAL A 75 -3.83 -4.56 -1.48
N VAL A 76 -3.55 -4.66 -2.77
CA VAL A 76 -4.00 -3.71 -3.79
C VAL A 76 -5.13 -4.32 -4.61
N GLY A 77 -6.21 -3.57 -4.80
CA GLY A 77 -7.33 -3.92 -5.66
C GLY A 77 -7.40 -3.02 -6.88
N LEU A 78 -7.46 -3.60 -8.08
CA LEU A 78 -7.58 -2.88 -9.34
C LEU A 78 -8.92 -3.18 -10.00
N VAL A 79 -9.58 -2.13 -10.44
CA VAL A 79 -10.81 -2.19 -11.23
C VAL A 79 -10.44 -1.85 -12.66
N TRP A 80 -10.68 -2.76 -13.59
CA TRP A 80 -10.34 -2.63 -14.99
C TRP A 80 -11.51 -2.07 -15.79
N LYS A 81 -11.19 -1.29 -16.82
CA LYS A 81 -12.18 -0.93 -17.83
C LYS A 81 -12.66 -2.16 -18.60
N GLU A 82 -13.89 -2.09 -19.07
CA GLU A 82 -14.50 -3.18 -19.82
C GLU A 82 -13.70 -3.47 -21.11
N GLY A 83 -13.49 -4.75 -21.42
CA GLY A 83 -12.75 -5.19 -22.61
C GLY A 83 -11.22 -5.24 -22.44
N THR A 84 -10.67 -4.85 -21.29
CA THR A 84 -9.23 -5.04 -21.02
C THR A 84 -8.91 -6.54 -20.91
N ALA A 85 -8.12 -7.04 -21.86
CA ALA A 85 -7.73 -8.45 -21.89
C ALA A 85 -6.83 -8.84 -20.70
N ALA A 86 -7.00 -10.05 -20.16
CA ALA A 86 -6.23 -10.54 -19.01
C ALA A 86 -4.70 -10.46 -19.20
N SER A 87 -4.19 -10.76 -20.41
CA SER A 87 -2.76 -10.62 -20.72
C SER A 87 -2.26 -9.19 -20.63
N ARG A 88 -3.11 -8.21 -20.98
CA ARG A 88 -2.81 -6.78 -20.85
C ARG A 88 -2.85 -6.33 -19.39
N GLN A 89 -3.81 -6.84 -18.61
CA GLN A 89 -3.86 -6.61 -17.16
C GLN A 89 -2.56 -7.08 -16.48
N GLU A 90 -2.10 -8.28 -16.81
CA GLU A 90 -0.85 -8.85 -16.27
C GLU A 90 0.39 -8.04 -16.68
N GLU A 91 0.50 -7.67 -17.96
CA GLU A 91 1.60 -6.84 -18.46
C GLU A 91 1.68 -5.48 -17.73
N LEU A 92 0.56 -4.78 -17.64
CA LEU A 92 0.48 -3.46 -17.01
C LEU A 92 0.80 -3.52 -15.52
N THR A 93 0.20 -4.49 -14.81
CA THR A 93 0.44 -4.62 -13.37
C THR A 93 1.88 -4.98 -13.06
N ARG A 94 2.47 -5.93 -13.77
CA ARG A 94 3.89 -6.27 -13.61
C ARG A 94 4.77 -5.03 -13.83
N SER A 95 4.57 -4.32 -14.93
CA SER A 95 5.35 -3.12 -15.27
C SER A 95 5.23 -2.02 -14.20
N LEU A 96 4.02 -1.75 -13.71
CA LEU A 96 3.78 -0.75 -12.67
C LEU A 96 4.42 -1.17 -11.33
N PHE A 97 4.19 -2.39 -10.86
CA PHE A 97 4.79 -2.85 -9.60
C PHE A 97 6.32 -2.87 -9.65
N GLU A 98 6.91 -3.32 -10.77
CA GLU A 98 8.37 -3.29 -10.98
C GLU A 98 8.92 -1.85 -10.97
N LYS A 99 8.28 -0.91 -11.67
CA LYS A 99 8.67 0.50 -11.72
C LYS A 99 8.71 1.14 -10.33
N TYR A 100 7.78 0.77 -9.46
CA TYR A 100 7.69 1.28 -8.09
C TYR A 100 8.39 0.38 -7.06
N HIS A 101 9.15 -0.62 -7.50
CA HIS A 101 9.91 -1.54 -6.64
C HIS A 101 9.05 -2.25 -5.57
N ILE A 102 7.80 -2.57 -5.91
CA ILE A 102 6.86 -3.25 -5.02
C ILE A 102 6.73 -4.70 -5.47
N ALA A 103 7.07 -5.63 -4.58
CA ALA A 103 6.79 -7.04 -4.80
C ALA A 103 5.27 -7.25 -4.72
N ALA A 104 4.70 -7.87 -5.76
CA ALA A 104 3.27 -8.11 -5.84
C ALA A 104 2.99 -9.52 -6.40
N GLU A 105 2.08 -10.24 -5.75
CA GLU A 105 1.58 -11.53 -6.22
C GLU A 105 0.07 -11.45 -6.44
N ARG A 106 -0.42 -11.94 -7.58
CA ARG A 106 -1.86 -11.92 -7.85
C ARG A 106 -2.58 -12.87 -6.90
N VAL A 107 -3.60 -12.38 -6.21
CA VAL A 107 -4.41 -13.20 -5.29
C VAL A 107 -5.14 -14.28 -6.08
N ASN A 108 -5.03 -15.53 -5.60
CA ASN A 108 -5.70 -16.67 -6.20
C ASN A 108 -7.22 -16.68 -5.94
N ALA A 109 -7.93 -17.61 -6.58
CA ALA A 109 -9.39 -17.71 -6.46
C ALA A 109 -9.89 -17.91 -5.02
N ALA A 110 -9.15 -18.62 -4.17
CA ALA A 110 -9.58 -18.89 -2.79
C ALA A 110 -9.47 -17.64 -1.89
N GLY A 111 -8.43 -16.81 -2.08
CA GLY A 111 -8.30 -15.54 -1.36
C GLY A 111 -9.30 -14.48 -1.83
N ARG A 112 -9.67 -14.53 -3.11
CA ARG A 112 -10.54 -13.56 -3.78
C ARG A 112 -11.94 -13.47 -3.16
N ASP A 113 -12.59 -14.59 -2.83
CA ASP A 113 -13.96 -14.60 -2.29
C ASP A 113 -14.12 -13.76 -1.02
N THR A 114 -13.07 -13.68 -0.19
CA THR A 114 -13.09 -12.86 1.03
C THR A 114 -12.89 -11.39 0.72
N LEU A 115 -12.01 -11.08 -0.25
CA LEU A 115 -11.73 -9.72 -0.67
C LEU A 115 -12.93 -9.11 -1.38
N ASP A 116 -13.58 -9.84 -2.28
CA ASP A 116 -14.78 -9.37 -2.99
C ASP A 116 -15.89 -8.92 -2.02
N LYS A 117 -16.07 -9.61 -0.89
CA LYS A 117 -17.08 -9.25 0.13
C LYS A 117 -16.70 -8.01 0.94
N LYS A 118 -15.40 -7.72 1.07
CA LYS A 118 -14.87 -6.61 1.86
C LYS A 118 -14.50 -5.40 1.01
N PHE A 119 -14.43 -5.56 -0.32
CA PHE A 119 -13.99 -4.54 -1.23
C PHE A 119 -14.92 -3.32 -1.15
N ARG A 120 -14.33 -2.12 -1.07
CA ARG A 120 -15.02 -0.84 -0.93
C ARG A 120 -15.90 -0.70 0.31
N VAL A 121 -15.72 -1.55 1.33
CA VAL A 121 -16.28 -1.27 2.66
C VAL A 121 -15.66 0.03 3.17
N ALA A 122 -16.49 0.98 3.56
CA ALA A 122 -16.06 2.30 4.00
C ALA A 122 -14.98 2.21 5.10
N GLY A 123 -13.90 2.99 4.95
CA GLY A 123 -12.78 3.01 5.88
C GLY A 123 -11.85 1.78 5.85
N SER A 124 -12.10 0.82 4.94
CA SER A 124 -11.24 -0.37 4.79
C SER A 124 -10.36 -0.32 3.53
N TRP A 125 -10.65 0.59 2.61
CA TRP A 125 -9.96 0.76 1.34
C TRP A 125 -9.77 2.24 1.03
N TYR A 126 -8.64 2.56 0.41
CA TYR A 126 -8.19 3.92 0.16
C TYR A 126 -7.68 4.04 -1.28
N ARG A 127 -8.20 5.03 -2.01
CA ARG A 127 -7.68 5.47 -3.31
C ARG A 127 -6.50 6.43 -3.15
N ASN A 128 -5.92 6.83 -4.28
CA ASN A 128 -4.80 7.77 -4.39
C ASN A 128 -4.83 8.95 -3.40
N ALA A 129 -5.84 9.82 -3.45
CA ALA A 129 -5.89 10.95 -2.52
C ALA A 129 -6.30 10.56 -1.09
N GLU A 130 -6.98 9.42 -0.93
CA GLU A 130 -7.50 8.97 0.37
C GLU A 130 -6.39 8.37 1.25
N VAL A 131 -5.32 7.82 0.65
CA VAL A 131 -4.18 7.32 1.43
C VAL A 131 -3.43 8.42 2.19
N ASP A 132 -3.67 9.71 1.88
CA ASP A 132 -3.19 10.83 2.70
C ASP A 132 -3.75 10.78 4.13
N GLU A 133 -4.91 10.16 4.36
CA GLU A 133 -5.44 9.93 5.72
C GLU A 133 -4.60 8.90 6.49
N LEU A 134 -4.07 7.88 5.81
CA LEU A 134 -3.13 6.92 6.42
C LEU A 134 -1.79 7.61 6.72
N SER A 135 -1.31 8.45 5.81
CA SER A 135 -0.11 9.27 6.03
C SER A 135 -0.25 10.20 7.25
N LYS A 136 -1.43 10.79 7.47
CA LYS A 136 -1.70 11.63 8.66
C LYS A 136 -1.72 10.80 9.95
N GLU A 137 -2.25 9.58 9.90
CA GLU A 137 -2.24 8.65 11.03
C GLU A 137 -0.80 8.23 11.38
N GLU A 138 0.01 7.85 10.37
CA GLU A 138 1.43 7.54 10.53
C GLU A 138 2.22 8.73 11.11
N ALA A 139 2.00 9.94 10.61
CA ALA A 139 2.61 11.16 11.13
C ALA A 139 2.29 11.39 12.63
N GLY A 140 1.07 11.02 13.06
CA GLY A 140 0.67 11.04 14.47
C GLY A 140 1.50 10.07 15.32
N VAL A 141 1.66 8.84 14.86
CA VAL A 141 2.46 7.80 15.53
C VAL A 141 3.93 8.23 15.65
N ILE A 142 4.51 8.80 14.59
CA ILE A 142 5.89 9.31 14.62
C ILE A 142 6.04 10.44 15.64
N ALA A 143 5.10 11.39 15.65
CA ALA A 143 5.12 12.50 16.60
C ALA A 143 5.00 12.01 18.05
N ASP A 144 4.10 11.06 18.32
CA ASP A 144 3.96 10.43 19.64
C ASP A 144 5.25 9.75 20.10
N ARG A 145 5.92 9.02 19.18
CA ARG A 145 7.21 8.37 19.47
C ARG A 145 8.30 9.39 19.81
N ILE A 146 8.39 10.49 19.07
CA ILE A 146 9.36 11.57 19.34
C ILE A 146 9.12 12.20 20.72
N ILE A 147 7.85 12.52 21.05
CA ILE A 147 7.51 13.05 22.38
C ILE A 147 7.80 12.04 23.50
N GLY A 148 7.57 10.74 23.25
CA GLY A 148 7.93 9.66 24.17
C GLY A 148 9.43 9.65 24.48
N MET A 149 10.28 9.67 23.46
CA MET A 149 11.73 9.73 23.62
C MET A 149 12.19 11.00 24.36
N LEU A 150 11.57 12.14 24.09
CA LEU A 150 11.83 13.39 24.81
C LEU A 150 11.50 13.30 26.31
N LYS A 151 10.41 12.60 26.66
CA LYS A 151 9.98 12.36 28.04
C LYS A 151 10.89 11.37 28.77
N GLU A 152 11.45 10.39 28.07
CA GLU A 152 12.47 9.48 28.62
C GLU A 152 13.78 10.21 28.94
N GLY A 153 14.19 11.17 28.10
CA GLY A 153 15.34 12.04 28.35
C GLY A 153 15.14 13.04 29.51
N GLY A 154 13.93 13.12 30.06
CA GLY A 154 13.60 13.86 31.26
C GLY A 154 12.21 14.51 31.21
N PRO A 155 11.74 15.14 32.30
CA PRO A 155 10.39 15.70 32.35
C PRO A 155 10.12 16.71 31.23
N VAL A 156 8.96 16.58 30.57
CA VAL A 156 8.42 17.54 29.60
C VAL A 156 6.99 17.86 30.02
N ALA A 157 6.72 19.12 30.35
CA ALA A 157 5.38 19.55 30.75
C ALA A 157 4.40 19.40 29.59
N ASP A 158 3.14 19.04 29.86
CA ASP A 158 2.14 18.85 28.80
C ASP A 158 1.85 20.15 28.03
N SER A 159 1.98 21.31 28.69
CA SER A 159 1.89 22.63 28.04
C SER A 159 2.95 22.87 26.97
N VAL A 160 4.02 22.07 26.98
CA VAL A 160 5.11 22.07 25.98
C VAL A 160 4.95 20.88 25.02
N ALA A 161 4.69 19.69 25.56
CA ALA A 161 4.62 18.45 24.78
C ALA A 161 3.46 18.45 23.77
N VAL A 162 2.27 18.90 24.15
CA VAL A 162 1.07 18.88 23.29
C VAL A 162 1.23 19.74 22.03
N PRO A 163 1.56 21.05 22.12
CA PRO A 163 1.72 21.87 20.93
C PRO A 163 2.94 21.44 20.08
N MET A 164 4.03 20.99 20.71
CA MET A 164 5.19 20.47 19.99
C MET A 164 4.87 19.21 19.19
N ARG A 165 4.13 18.26 19.78
CA ARG A 165 3.63 17.06 19.11
C ARG A 165 2.87 17.42 17.83
N GLU A 166 1.97 18.40 17.95
CA GLU A 166 1.11 18.79 16.84
C GLU A 166 1.89 19.44 15.69
N GLU A 167 2.87 20.28 16.01
CA GLU A 167 3.77 20.84 14.99
C GLU A 167 4.62 19.77 14.31
N ILE A 168 5.16 18.81 15.07
CA ILE A 168 5.93 17.67 14.51
C ILE A 168 5.02 16.81 13.62
N ARG A 169 3.81 16.47 14.09
CA ARG A 169 2.81 15.72 13.31
C ARG A 169 2.54 16.41 11.98
N GLN A 170 2.36 17.73 11.99
CA GLN A 170 2.08 18.50 10.79
C GLN A 170 3.25 18.48 9.80
N LEU A 171 4.50 18.59 10.27
CA LEU A 171 5.68 18.48 9.41
C LEU A 171 5.75 17.15 8.66
N PHE A 172 5.48 16.03 9.35
CA PHE A 172 5.44 14.71 8.70
C PHE A 172 4.25 14.59 7.75
N ALA A 173 3.05 15.00 8.18
CA ALA A 173 1.85 14.93 7.35
C ALA A 173 2.00 15.73 6.04
N ASP A 174 2.53 16.95 6.11
CA ASP A 174 2.77 17.78 4.94
C ASP A 174 3.82 17.16 4.01
N LYS A 175 4.91 16.63 4.58
CA LYS A 175 5.95 15.97 3.78
C LYS A 175 5.42 14.71 3.10
N PHE A 176 4.65 13.89 3.80
CA PHE A 176 4.07 12.67 3.22
C PHE A 176 3.04 12.97 2.13
N ALA A 177 2.18 13.96 2.34
CA ALA A 177 1.19 14.37 1.34
C ALA A 177 1.84 14.96 0.07
N ALA A 178 3.02 15.57 0.21
CA ALA A 178 3.76 16.16 -0.91
C ALA A 178 4.46 15.13 -1.80
N ILE A 179 4.66 13.88 -1.34
CA ILE A 179 5.31 12.83 -2.14
C ILE A 179 4.41 12.45 -3.31
N THR A 180 4.87 12.70 -4.53
CA THR A 180 4.16 12.29 -5.76
C THR A 180 4.93 11.32 -6.65
N GLY A 181 6.22 11.17 -6.41
CA GLY A 181 7.12 10.22 -7.08
C GLY A 181 7.94 9.40 -6.08
N ILE A 182 8.38 8.22 -6.50
CA ILE A 182 9.23 7.34 -5.67
C ILE A 182 10.62 7.92 -5.43
N ASP A 183 11.09 8.71 -6.38
CA ASP A 183 12.33 9.48 -6.38
C ASP A 183 12.33 10.64 -5.36
N GLU A 184 11.16 11.09 -4.90
CA GLU A 184 11.05 12.12 -3.86
C GLU A 184 11.24 11.58 -2.43
N ILE A 185 11.35 10.25 -2.30
CA ILE A 185 11.63 9.54 -1.04
C ILE A 185 13.14 9.28 -0.94
N ASP A 186 13.91 10.35 -0.82
CA ASP A 186 15.38 10.30 -0.78
C ASP A 186 15.97 10.76 0.56
N ASP A 187 17.29 10.61 0.67
CA ASP A 187 18.05 10.98 1.88
C ASP A 187 18.05 12.49 2.15
N GLU A 188 17.94 13.33 1.12
CA GLU A 188 17.92 14.79 1.26
C GLU A 188 16.59 15.26 1.83
N ALA A 189 15.48 14.78 1.27
CA ALA A 189 14.13 14.96 1.75
C ALA A 189 14.00 14.55 3.23
N ARG A 190 14.60 13.43 3.60
CA ARG A 190 14.68 12.96 4.99
C ARG A 190 15.49 13.91 5.87
N ALA A 191 16.70 14.27 5.48
CA ALA A 191 17.56 15.17 6.24
C ALA A 191 16.92 16.56 6.45
N GLN A 192 16.18 17.05 5.46
CA GLN A 192 15.46 18.31 5.56
C GLN A 192 14.30 18.23 6.57
N LEU A 193 13.58 17.10 6.60
CA LEU A 193 12.53 16.85 7.58
C LEU A 193 13.10 16.74 9.00
N GLU A 194 14.17 15.98 9.19
CA GLU A 194 14.89 15.87 10.47
C GLU A 194 15.38 17.23 10.96
N THR A 195 15.93 18.06 10.06
CA THR A 195 16.32 19.43 10.38
C THR A 195 15.15 20.26 10.88
N ASN A 196 13.98 20.15 10.24
CA ASN A 196 12.79 20.90 10.63
C ASN A 196 12.22 20.43 11.98
N VAL A 197 12.19 19.12 12.22
CA VAL A 197 11.84 18.54 13.53
C VAL A 197 12.81 19.04 14.61
N GLY A 198 14.11 19.04 14.34
CA GLY A 198 15.13 19.56 15.25
C GLY A 198 14.89 21.04 15.61
N LYS A 199 14.52 21.87 14.64
CA LYS A 199 14.15 23.28 14.88
C LYS A 199 12.92 23.43 15.79
N VAL A 200 11.92 22.55 15.63
CA VAL A 200 10.74 22.53 16.52
C VAL A 200 11.17 22.19 17.95
N ILE A 201 11.95 21.12 18.14
CA ILE A 201 12.42 20.68 19.45
C ILE A 201 13.24 21.80 20.13
N THR A 202 14.23 22.38 19.43
CA THR A 202 15.04 23.49 19.96
C THR A 202 14.19 24.67 20.40
N ARG A 203 13.17 25.05 19.63
CA ARG A 203 12.29 26.19 19.97
C ARG A 203 11.51 25.96 21.26
N TYR A 204 11.07 24.74 21.52
CA TYR A 204 10.30 24.42 22.73
C TYR A 204 11.17 24.10 23.95
N MET A 205 12.37 23.55 23.76
CA MET A 205 13.15 22.93 24.85
C MET A 205 14.61 23.38 24.94
N GLY A 206 15.08 24.23 24.03
CA GLY A 206 16.48 24.64 23.95
C GLY A 206 17.39 23.60 23.27
N GLU A 207 18.63 24.00 22.97
CA GLU A 207 19.58 23.17 22.21
C GLU A 207 20.04 21.91 22.95
N ASP A 208 20.19 21.97 24.29
CA ASP A 208 20.69 20.84 25.09
C ASP A 208 19.81 19.59 24.98
N ARG A 209 18.50 19.77 24.80
CA ARG A 209 17.53 18.66 24.69
C ARG A 209 17.46 18.07 23.30
N LYS A 210 17.78 18.85 22.26
CA LYS A 210 17.86 18.35 20.89
C LYS A 210 18.96 17.30 20.75
N GLU A 211 20.11 17.53 21.36
CA GLU A 211 21.24 16.60 21.28
C GLU A 211 20.95 15.26 21.97
N GLN A 212 20.24 15.29 23.11
CA GLN A 212 19.81 14.05 23.78
C GLN A 212 18.86 13.21 22.91
N VAL A 213 17.94 13.86 22.18
CA VAL A 213 17.05 13.14 21.26
C VAL A 213 17.77 12.63 20.04
N ARG A 214 18.73 13.38 19.50
CA ARG A 214 19.56 12.90 18.39
C ARG A 214 20.23 11.58 18.75
N VAL A 215 20.84 11.50 19.94
CA VAL A 215 21.46 10.27 20.45
C VAL A 215 20.45 9.13 20.57
N ILE A 216 19.26 9.37 21.16
CA ILE A 216 18.23 8.33 21.30
C ILE A 216 17.74 7.83 19.93
N VAL A 217 17.53 8.74 18.98
CA VAL A 217 17.10 8.40 17.61
C VAL A 217 18.19 7.65 16.85
N GLU A 218 19.45 8.03 16.99
CA GLU A 218 20.57 7.30 16.38
C GLU A 218 20.71 5.89 16.96
N GLU A 219 20.48 5.71 18.26
CA GLU A 219 20.55 4.41 18.93
C GLU A 219 19.35 3.49 18.64
N ARG A 220 18.14 4.06 18.55
CA ARG A 220 16.88 3.28 18.54
C ARG A 220 16.08 3.38 17.25
N GLY A 221 16.37 4.37 16.42
CA GLY A 221 15.58 4.70 15.23
C GLY A 221 14.23 5.32 15.55
N LEU A 222 13.57 5.83 14.51
CA LEU A 222 12.18 6.28 14.55
C LEU A 222 11.19 5.17 14.19
N SER A 223 11.67 3.97 13.87
CA SER A 223 10.88 2.76 13.60
C SER A 223 10.41 2.11 14.91
N ASP A 224 9.35 1.30 14.84
CA ASP A 224 8.90 0.54 16.00
C ASP A 224 9.99 -0.47 16.44
N PRO A 225 10.35 -0.59 17.73
CA PRO A 225 11.27 -1.64 18.17
C PRO A 225 10.73 -3.06 17.93
N GLU A 226 9.41 -3.24 17.79
CA GLU A 226 8.76 -4.51 17.42
C GLU A 226 8.61 -4.68 15.90
N ALA A 227 9.12 -3.72 15.11
CA ALA A 227 9.14 -3.77 13.65
C ALA A 227 10.15 -4.79 13.09
N GLU A 228 9.67 -5.91 12.57
CA GLU A 228 10.36 -6.62 11.49
C GLU A 228 9.81 -6.11 10.14
N GLY A 229 10.69 -5.60 9.26
CA GLY A 229 10.35 -4.98 7.96
C GLY A 229 9.81 -3.55 8.13
N CYS A 230 10.48 -2.46 7.77
CA CYS A 230 10.96 -2.12 6.44
C CYS A 230 12.30 -1.33 6.47
N CYS A 231 12.74 -0.88 7.66
CA CYS A 231 13.87 0.05 7.78
C CYS A 231 15.23 -0.57 8.12
N LYS A 232 15.30 -1.82 8.61
CA LYS A 232 16.59 -2.45 8.95
C LYS A 232 17.23 -3.20 7.78
N ASP A 233 16.44 -3.91 6.96
CA ASP A 233 17.00 -4.89 6.03
C ASP A 233 16.87 -4.54 4.54
N LYS A 234 15.92 -3.69 4.13
CA LYS A 234 15.81 -3.27 2.71
C LYS A 234 16.74 -2.12 2.31
N LEU A 235 17.29 -1.36 3.26
CA LEU A 235 18.30 -0.31 3.00
C LEU A 235 19.71 -0.86 2.69
N LYS A 236 20.00 -2.12 3.05
CA LYS A 236 21.21 -2.81 2.55
C LYS A 236 21.01 -3.33 1.14
N ALA A 237 19.79 -3.77 0.80
CA ALA A 237 19.47 -4.24 -0.55
C ALA A 237 19.50 -3.12 -1.60
N CYS A 238 19.21 -1.87 -1.23
CA CYS A 238 19.37 -0.72 -2.15
C CYS A 238 20.82 -0.21 -2.31
N LYS A 239 21.81 -0.81 -1.63
CA LYS A 239 23.23 -0.40 -1.71
C LYS A 239 24.17 -1.46 -2.28
N THR A 240 23.66 -2.59 -2.77
CA THR A 240 24.50 -3.62 -3.39
C THR A 240 23.92 -4.07 -4.72
N ASP A 241 23.99 -3.18 -5.70
CA ASP A 241 24.12 -3.55 -7.12
C ASP A 241 25.08 -2.55 -7.78
N GLU A 242 26.29 -2.40 -7.20
CA GLU A 242 27.43 -2.10 -8.06
C GLU A 242 27.66 -3.35 -8.91
N HIS A 243 27.32 -3.22 -10.18
CA HIS A 243 27.78 -4.10 -11.25
C HIS A 243 29.31 -4.30 -11.14
N THR A 244 29.74 -5.36 -10.46
CA THR A 244 30.98 -6.04 -10.81
C THR A 244 30.65 -7.02 -11.92
N THR A 245 30.61 -6.51 -13.15
CA THR A 245 30.92 -7.33 -14.32
C THR A 245 32.44 -7.35 -14.46
N GLU A 246 32.99 -8.55 -14.25
CA GLU A 246 34.30 -9.10 -14.66
C GLU A 246 35.46 -8.14 -15.01
#